data_AF-X1MLL8-F1
#
_entry.id   AF-X1MLL8-F1
#
_cell.length_a   1.000
_cell.length_b   1.000
_cell.length_c   1.000
_cell.angle_alpha   90.00
_cell.angle_beta   90.00
_cell.angle_gamma   90.00
#
_symmetry.space_group_name_H-M   'P 1'
#
loop_
_entity.id
_entity.type
_entity.pdbx_description
1 polymer ?
#
loop_
_entity_poly.entity_id
_entity_poly.type
_entity_poly.pdbx_seq_one_letter_code
_entity_poly.pdbx_strand_id
1 'polypeptide(L)'
;VGGALVEEFGYVSSGRTYCIADPNEAWLMSVVRGKHWVAQRVPDDQIVAIPNFYVINEIDLADTNNYLGSSDIIDYAIQRGWYDTLSSIPFNFSHAYGAPTSFSSIHNIARRWSAVNILSGNLYDINDTLAFSFIPQNNVSVQALISVLRNHYEGTVYETTGNPHNNPKMTICSSTNQNGFVAQLRNWLPAEIGSVLWLAPRRPCTQPFIPWYCGIDSIAEGYARNDYQTALEEHFETTENIYEHVPTLAFWAFVEFADSIGNDYENTIVEVNENIYTYFEQILFADQASLGSAMQYVLPDETYPNSSTRAPPTL
;
A
#
# COMPACT_ATOMS: atom_id res chain seq x y z
N VAL A 1 -16.77 -7.84 9.31
CA VAL A 1 -16.77 -8.85 8.22
C VAL A 1 -15.48 -9.64 8.16
N GLY A 2 -14.33 -9.01 7.90
CA GLY A 2 -13.05 -9.74 7.77
C GLY A 2 -12.73 -10.68 8.93
N GLY A 3 -12.86 -10.20 10.17
CA GLY A 3 -12.64 -11.02 11.37
C GLY A 3 -13.51 -12.27 11.44
N ALA A 4 -14.81 -12.13 11.19
CA ALA A 4 -15.75 -13.26 11.19
C ALA A 4 -15.39 -14.32 10.14
N LEU A 5 -14.91 -13.92 8.95
CA LEU A 5 -14.45 -14.86 7.93
C LEU A 5 -13.20 -15.64 8.40
N VAL A 6 -12.27 -14.97 9.08
CA VAL A 6 -11.09 -15.64 9.66
C VAL A 6 -11.52 -16.61 10.77
N GLU A 7 -12.46 -16.24 11.62
CA GLU A 7 -12.96 -17.11 12.69
C GLU A 7 -13.70 -18.34 12.15
N GLU A 8 -14.46 -18.17 11.06
CA GLU A 8 -15.22 -19.25 10.43
C GLU A 8 -14.31 -20.21 9.64
N PHE A 9 -13.52 -19.69 8.71
CA PHE A 9 -12.77 -20.50 7.74
C PHE A 9 -11.30 -20.70 8.11
N GLY A 10 -10.74 -19.79 8.89
CA GLY A 10 -9.31 -19.74 9.19
C GLY A 10 -8.46 -19.24 8.02
N TYR A 11 -7.19 -19.02 8.30
CA TYR A 11 -6.17 -18.62 7.35
C TYR A 11 -4.99 -19.60 7.38
N VAL A 12 -4.46 -19.93 6.20
CA VAL A 12 -3.48 -21.03 6.04
C VAL A 12 -2.05 -20.65 6.44
N SER A 13 -1.74 -19.37 6.60
CA SER A 13 -0.39 -18.86 6.86
C SER A 13 -0.36 -17.78 7.95
N SER A 14 0.83 -17.41 8.42
CA SER A 14 1.05 -16.21 9.24
C SER A 14 1.82 -15.17 8.43
N GLY A 15 1.68 -13.90 8.79
CA GLY A 15 2.37 -12.76 8.19
C GLY A 15 1.51 -11.98 7.19
N ARG A 16 0.19 -12.16 7.21
CA ARG A 16 -0.73 -11.38 6.36
C ARG A 16 -1.28 -10.18 7.12
N THR A 17 -1.13 -9.01 6.54
CA THR A 17 -1.81 -7.78 7.01
C THR A 17 -2.63 -7.22 5.85
N TYR A 18 -3.89 -6.89 6.11
CA TYR A 18 -4.79 -6.20 5.19
C TYR A 18 -4.91 -4.73 5.59
N CYS A 19 -4.77 -3.83 4.63
CA CYS A 19 -5.11 -2.41 4.80
C CYS A 19 -6.56 -2.22 4.37
N ILE A 20 -7.40 -1.74 5.29
CA ILE A 20 -8.82 -1.51 5.06
C ILE A 20 -9.06 -0.04 5.32
N ALA A 21 -9.62 0.69 4.35
CA ALA A 21 -9.87 2.11 4.52
C ALA A 21 -11.15 2.52 3.81
N ASP A 22 -11.75 3.59 4.34
CA ASP A 22 -12.80 4.35 3.72
C ASP A 22 -12.42 5.85 3.76
N PRO A 23 -13.28 6.78 3.29
CA PRO A 23 -12.94 8.20 3.29
C PRO A 23 -12.78 8.86 4.69
N ASN A 24 -13.04 8.15 5.79
CA ASN A 24 -13.01 8.65 7.16
C ASN A 24 -11.98 7.94 8.04
N GLU A 25 -11.64 6.68 7.75
CA GLU A 25 -10.72 5.92 8.58
C GLU A 25 -9.91 4.87 7.82
N ALA A 26 -8.80 4.46 8.42
CA ALA A 26 -7.96 3.37 7.95
C ALA A 26 -7.62 2.42 9.11
N TRP A 27 -7.59 1.14 8.80
CA TRP A 27 -7.34 0.05 9.73
C TRP A 27 -6.34 -0.93 9.13
N LEU A 28 -5.46 -1.45 9.98
CA LEU A 28 -4.58 -2.57 9.64
C LEU A 28 -5.08 -3.81 10.35
N MET A 29 -5.46 -4.83 9.59
CA MET A 29 -5.90 -6.13 10.11
C MET A 29 -4.83 -7.19 9.87
N SER A 30 -4.17 -7.64 10.93
CA SER A 30 -3.17 -8.72 10.91
C SER A 30 -3.82 -10.07 11.22
N VAL A 31 -3.61 -11.05 10.33
CA VAL A 31 -4.20 -12.39 10.40
C VAL A 31 -3.10 -13.43 10.58
N VAL A 32 -3.27 -14.32 11.56
CA VAL A 32 -2.33 -15.38 11.86
C VAL A 32 -2.86 -16.73 11.38
N ARG A 33 -1.95 -17.71 11.23
CA ARG A 33 -2.34 -19.07 10.85
C ARG A 33 -3.35 -19.62 11.86
N GLY A 34 -4.48 -20.12 11.36
CA GLY A 34 -5.61 -20.52 12.20
C GLY A 34 -6.72 -19.50 12.14
N LYS A 35 -7.41 -19.27 13.26
CA LYS A 35 -8.68 -18.53 13.31
C LYS A 35 -8.58 -17.22 14.09
N HIS A 36 -7.36 -16.71 14.23
CA HIS A 36 -7.05 -15.58 15.08
C HIS A 36 -6.59 -14.37 14.26
N TRP A 37 -6.95 -13.18 14.74
CA TRP A 37 -6.63 -11.91 14.08
C TRP A 37 -6.65 -10.76 15.09
N VAL A 38 -5.97 -9.67 14.74
CA VAL A 38 -6.10 -8.36 15.42
C VAL A 38 -6.16 -7.26 14.37
N ALA A 39 -6.79 -6.15 14.69
CA ALA A 39 -6.76 -4.96 13.88
C ALA A 39 -6.53 -3.72 14.74
N GLN A 40 -5.81 -2.75 14.18
CA GLN A 40 -5.55 -1.46 14.81
C GLN A 40 -5.92 -0.33 13.86
N ARG A 41 -6.67 0.66 14.35
CA ARG A 41 -6.99 1.89 13.64
C ARG A 41 -5.73 2.74 13.49
N VAL A 42 -5.52 3.30 12.31
CA VAL A 42 -4.47 4.31 12.09
C VAL A 42 -5.01 5.64 12.61
N PRO A 43 -4.30 6.35 13.53
CA PRO A 43 -4.72 7.68 13.95
C PRO A 43 -4.83 8.65 12.78
N ASP A 44 -5.80 9.57 12.84
CA ASP A 44 -6.18 10.45 11.72
C ASP A 44 -5.02 11.33 11.22
N ASP A 45 -4.07 11.65 12.09
CA ASP A 45 -2.90 12.50 11.82
C ASP A 45 -1.60 11.71 11.60
N GLN A 46 -1.68 10.38 11.45
CA GLN A 46 -0.52 9.50 11.38
C GLN A 46 -0.53 8.56 10.18
N ILE A 47 0.65 7.99 9.92
CA ILE A 47 0.89 7.03 8.84
C ILE A 47 1.56 5.78 9.40
N VAL A 48 1.29 4.65 8.76
CA VAL A 48 1.95 3.38 9.05
C VAL A 48 2.71 2.90 7.82
N ALA A 49 3.99 2.57 8.00
CA ALA A 49 4.80 1.89 6.99
C ALA A 49 4.87 0.39 7.31
N ILE A 50 4.38 -0.46 6.39
CA ILE A 50 4.24 -1.90 6.59
C ILE A 50 5.19 -2.66 5.65
N PRO A 51 6.26 -3.29 6.17
CA PRO A 51 7.08 -4.22 5.42
C PRO A 51 6.47 -5.64 5.49
N ASN A 52 7.22 -6.68 5.11
CA ASN A 52 6.73 -8.07 5.23
C ASN A 52 6.90 -8.65 6.65
N PHE A 53 6.43 -7.93 7.67
CA PHE A 53 6.24 -8.42 9.05
C PHE A 53 5.13 -7.65 9.77
N TYR A 54 4.62 -8.17 10.89
CA TYR A 54 3.58 -7.51 11.69
C TYR A 54 4.10 -6.26 12.40
N VAL A 55 3.36 -5.16 12.28
CA VAL A 55 3.70 -3.88 12.92
C VAL A 55 2.80 -3.51 14.10
N ILE A 56 1.70 -4.23 14.31
CA ILE A 56 0.82 -4.05 15.49
C ILE A 56 1.55 -4.61 16.71
N ASN A 57 1.81 -3.75 17.68
CA ASN A 57 2.59 -4.06 18.88
C ASN A 57 1.67 -4.43 20.06
N GLU A 58 1.55 -3.55 21.04
CA GLU A 58 0.62 -3.71 22.16
C GLU A 58 -0.82 -3.51 21.67
N ILE A 59 -1.76 -4.22 22.29
CA ILE A 59 -3.19 -4.17 21.92
C ILE A 59 -4.03 -3.99 23.18
N ASP A 60 -5.10 -3.22 23.07
CA ASP A 60 -6.13 -3.09 24.10
C ASP A 60 -7.51 -3.38 23.48
N LEU A 61 -7.97 -4.62 23.58
CA LEU A 61 -9.25 -5.05 23.03
C LEU A 61 -10.46 -4.46 23.78
N ALA A 62 -10.26 -3.79 24.93
CA ALA A 62 -11.33 -3.03 25.57
C ALA A 62 -11.56 -1.68 24.85
N ASP A 63 -10.54 -1.12 24.21
CA ASP A 63 -10.64 0.08 23.38
C ASP A 63 -11.08 -0.27 21.95
N THR A 64 -12.38 -0.57 21.82
CA THR A 64 -12.99 -0.94 20.54
C THR A 64 -12.97 0.16 19.47
N ASN A 65 -12.61 1.40 19.82
CA ASN A 65 -12.45 2.48 18.84
C ASN A 65 -11.13 2.38 18.09
N ASN A 66 -10.09 1.80 18.71
CA ASN A 66 -8.75 1.71 18.13
C ASN A 66 -8.30 0.28 17.87
N TYR A 67 -8.92 -0.71 18.52
CA TYR A 67 -8.55 -2.11 18.38
C TYR A 67 -9.75 -3.01 18.19
N LEU A 68 -9.59 -4.00 17.32
CA LEU A 68 -10.51 -5.13 17.17
C LEU A 68 -9.67 -6.41 17.11
N GLY A 69 -10.26 -7.58 17.40
CA GLY A 69 -9.53 -8.83 17.28
C GLY A 69 -10.22 -9.99 17.98
N SER A 70 -9.60 -11.16 17.87
CA SER A 70 -10.05 -12.37 18.56
C SER A 70 -9.96 -12.18 20.07
N SER A 71 -11.05 -12.42 20.80
CA SER A 71 -11.15 -12.16 22.23
C SER A 71 -10.16 -12.98 23.08
N ASP A 72 -9.74 -14.14 22.57
CA ASP A 72 -8.80 -15.07 23.21
C ASP A 72 -7.36 -14.94 22.67
N ILE A 73 -7.02 -13.90 21.89
CA ILE A 73 -5.71 -13.79 21.23
C ILE A 73 -4.52 -13.83 22.21
N ILE A 74 -4.66 -13.26 23.41
CA ILE A 74 -3.59 -13.27 24.41
C ILE A 74 -3.52 -14.64 25.09
N ASP A 75 -4.67 -15.19 25.50
CA ASP A 75 -4.77 -16.51 26.12
C ASP A 75 -4.22 -17.61 25.18
N TYR A 76 -4.50 -17.48 23.89
CA TYR A 76 -3.97 -18.37 22.87
C TYR A 76 -2.44 -18.29 22.82
N ALA A 77 -1.85 -17.10 22.82
CA ALA A 77 -0.40 -16.94 22.83
C ALA A 77 0.25 -17.57 24.08
N ILE A 78 -0.40 -17.44 25.25
CA ILE A 78 0.04 -18.08 26.50
C ILE A 78 0.02 -19.60 26.37
N GLN A 79 -1.10 -20.17 25.90
CA GLN A 79 -1.24 -21.62 25.71
C GLN A 79 -0.22 -22.19 24.72
N ARG A 80 0.19 -21.40 23.73
CA ARG A 80 1.22 -21.76 22.76
C ARG A 80 2.65 -21.57 23.26
N GLY A 81 2.83 -20.96 24.44
CA GLY A 81 4.15 -20.62 24.99
C GLY A 81 4.84 -19.46 24.27
N TRP A 82 4.07 -18.63 23.57
CA TRP A 82 4.57 -17.46 22.83
C TRP A 82 4.57 -16.18 23.67
N TYR A 83 3.86 -16.19 24.79
CA TYR A 83 3.84 -15.11 25.76
C TYR A 83 3.94 -15.67 27.18
N ASP A 84 4.86 -15.11 27.98
CA ASP A 84 5.05 -15.45 29.39
C ASP A 84 4.48 -14.33 30.27
N THR A 85 3.40 -14.64 30.99
CA THR A 85 2.73 -13.71 31.91
C THR A 85 3.54 -13.42 33.17
N LEU A 86 4.58 -14.22 33.47
CA LEU A 86 5.49 -13.97 34.59
C LEU A 86 6.59 -12.97 34.21
N SER A 87 6.75 -12.67 32.93
CA SER A 87 7.69 -11.64 32.48
C SER A 87 7.19 -10.25 32.84
N SER A 88 8.12 -9.31 33.06
CA SER A 88 7.79 -7.88 33.25
C SER A 88 7.50 -7.15 31.94
N ILE A 89 7.40 -7.88 30.82
CA ILE A 89 7.26 -7.32 29.48
C ILE A 89 5.78 -7.39 29.09
N PRO A 90 5.16 -6.26 28.69
CA PRO A 90 3.80 -6.26 28.17
C PRO A 90 3.64 -7.18 26.95
N PHE A 91 2.43 -7.69 26.74
CA PHE A 91 2.12 -8.48 25.56
C PHE A 91 2.33 -7.64 24.28
N ASN A 92 3.14 -8.14 23.35
CA ASN A 92 3.36 -7.53 22.04
C ASN A 92 2.97 -8.53 20.95
N PHE A 93 1.90 -8.21 20.20
CA PHE A 93 1.33 -9.08 19.18
C PHE A 93 2.36 -9.45 18.10
N SER A 94 3.07 -8.46 17.56
CA SER A 94 4.07 -8.69 16.51
C SER A 94 5.16 -9.67 16.95
N HIS A 95 5.65 -9.56 18.19
CA HIS A 95 6.67 -10.47 18.73
C HIS A 95 6.12 -11.85 19.04
N ALA A 96 4.90 -11.94 19.59
CA ALA A 96 4.30 -13.23 19.95
C ALA A 96 3.91 -14.06 18.71
N TYR A 97 3.43 -13.41 17.64
CA TYR A 97 2.86 -14.08 16.47
C TYR A 97 3.71 -14.00 15.20
N GLY A 98 4.70 -13.11 15.16
CA GLY A 98 5.61 -12.95 14.04
C GLY A 98 6.78 -13.94 14.10
N ALA A 99 7.30 -14.33 12.92
CA ALA A 99 8.52 -15.13 12.86
C ALA A 99 9.74 -14.28 13.26
N PRO A 100 10.62 -14.76 14.16
CA PRO A 100 11.83 -14.02 14.55
C PRO A 100 12.70 -13.60 13.37
N THR A 101 12.79 -14.44 12.34
CA THR A 101 13.55 -14.18 11.11
C THR A 101 13.02 -12.99 10.31
N SER A 102 11.72 -12.67 10.44
CA SER A 102 11.13 -11.53 9.75
C SER A 102 11.57 -10.19 10.35
N PHE A 103 11.80 -10.15 11.66
CA PHE A 103 12.29 -8.96 12.40
C PHE A 103 13.79 -8.75 12.26
N SER A 104 14.55 -9.77 11.87
CA SER A 104 15.98 -9.67 11.57
C SER A 104 16.28 -9.55 10.07
N SER A 105 15.26 -9.52 9.22
CA SER A 105 15.43 -9.46 7.76
C SER A 105 15.71 -8.03 7.32
N ILE A 106 16.94 -7.78 6.86
CA ILE A 106 17.33 -6.46 6.34
C ILE A 106 16.43 -6.01 5.18
N HIS A 107 15.86 -6.94 4.40
CA HIS A 107 14.91 -6.61 3.34
C HIS A 107 13.65 -5.94 3.87
N ASN A 108 13.19 -6.33 5.07
CA ASN A 108 12.00 -5.74 5.68
C ASN A 108 12.35 -4.45 6.42
N ILE A 109 13.43 -4.49 7.19
CA ILE A 109 13.86 -3.37 8.03
C ILE A 109 14.19 -2.15 7.16
N ALA A 110 15.00 -2.32 6.11
CA ALA A 110 15.45 -1.22 5.26
C ALA A 110 14.28 -0.51 4.54
N ARG A 111 13.29 -1.26 4.04
CA ARG A 111 12.11 -0.69 3.37
C ARG A 111 11.24 0.13 4.33
N ARG A 112 10.98 -0.40 5.54
CA ARG A 112 10.22 0.34 6.56
C ARG A 112 10.99 1.58 7.01
N TRP A 113 12.28 1.41 7.30
CA TRP A 113 13.18 2.51 7.69
C TRP A 113 13.17 3.63 6.64
N SER A 114 13.33 3.31 5.36
CA SER A 114 13.35 4.33 4.30
C SER A 114 12.03 5.09 4.22
N ALA A 115 10.90 4.37 4.19
CA ALA A 115 9.58 5.00 4.14
C ALA A 115 9.31 5.93 5.34
N VAL A 116 9.72 5.51 6.56
CA VAL A 116 9.57 6.33 7.76
C VAL A 116 10.46 7.57 7.69
N ASN A 117 11.73 7.47 7.31
CA ASN A 117 12.62 8.63 7.21
C ASN A 117 12.12 9.64 6.15
N ILE A 118 11.69 9.17 4.98
CA ILE A 118 11.16 10.02 3.90
C ILE A 118 9.95 10.83 4.38
N LEU A 119 8.99 10.18 5.06
CA LEU A 119 7.72 10.82 5.42
C LEU A 119 7.76 11.56 6.76
N SER A 120 8.56 11.10 7.72
CA SER A 120 8.65 11.74 9.05
C SER A 120 9.58 12.95 9.07
N GLY A 121 10.52 13.07 8.12
CA GLY A 121 11.56 14.09 8.14
C GLY A 121 12.59 13.91 9.26
N ASN A 122 12.50 12.83 10.03
CA ASN A 122 13.46 12.47 11.07
C ASN A 122 14.62 11.67 10.46
N LEU A 123 15.72 11.56 11.22
CA LEU A 123 16.89 10.74 10.89
C LEU A 123 16.98 9.55 11.85
N TYR A 124 16.12 8.56 11.64
CA TYR A 124 16.20 7.29 12.37
C TYR A 124 17.38 6.46 11.89
N ASP A 125 18.03 5.74 12.79
CA ASP A 125 18.98 4.68 12.44
C ASP A 125 18.22 3.43 11.96
N ILE A 126 18.84 2.61 11.11
CA ILE A 126 18.21 1.38 10.61
C ILE A 126 17.90 0.38 11.74
N ASN A 127 18.59 0.47 12.87
CA ASN A 127 18.41 -0.39 14.02
C ASN A 127 17.41 0.18 15.05
N ASP A 128 16.87 1.37 14.81
CA ASP A 128 15.89 1.97 15.72
C ASP A 128 14.61 1.15 15.75
N THR A 129 13.99 1.08 16.93
CA THR A 129 12.65 0.52 17.08
C THR A 129 11.63 1.54 16.62
N LEU A 130 10.93 1.22 15.52
CA LEU A 130 9.91 2.09 14.93
C LEU A 130 8.53 1.75 15.47
N ALA A 131 7.82 2.77 15.97
CA ALA A 131 6.44 2.67 16.46
C ALA A 131 5.47 2.21 15.36
N PHE A 132 4.30 1.71 15.76
CA PHE A 132 3.21 1.30 14.86
C PHE A 132 2.94 2.37 13.80
N SER A 133 2.71 3.60 14.23
CA SER A 133 2.44 4.77 13.40
C SER A 133 3.30 5.96 13.81
N PHE A 134 3.41 6.97 12.94
CA PHE A 134 4.14 8.21 13.20
C PHE A 134 3.45 9.41 12.52
N ILE A 135 3.66 10.60 13.08
CA ILE A 135 3.20 11.86 12.48
C ILE A 135 4.16 12.22 11.33
N PRO A 136 3.69 12.42 10.09
CA PRO A 136 4.54 12.85 9.00
C PRO A 136 4.99 14.32 9.17
N GLN A 137 6.12 14.69 8.59
CA GLN A 137 6.64 16.07 8.67
C GLN A 137 5.70 17.08 8.03
N ASN A 138 5.06 16.68 6.93
CA ASN A 138 4.15 17.49 6.13
C ASN A 138 2.88 16.69 5.86
N ASN A 139 1.82 17.38 5.40
CA ASN A 139 0.65 16.70 4.83
C ASN A 139 1.10 15.78 3.70
N VAL A 140 0.57 14.55 3.68
CA VAL A 140 1.01 13.54 2.72
C VAL A 140 0.16 13.59 1.47
N SER A 141 0.78 14.04 0.39
CA SER A 141 0.21 14.05 -0.95
C SER A 141 0.32 12.67 -1.62
N VAL A 142 -0.46 12.45 -2.69
CA VAL A 142 -0.35 11.25 -3.52
C VAL A 142 1.07 11.13 -4.08
N GLN A 143 1.68 12.24 -4.48
CA GLN A 143 3.04 12.33 -5.01
C GLN A 143 4.08 11.90 -3.97
N ALA A 144 3.90 12.24 -2.69
CA ALA A 144 4.77 11.78 -1.62
C ALA A 144 4.74 10.25 -1.48
N LEU A 145 3.55 9.63 -1.52
CA LEU A 145 3.40 8.17 -1.48
C LEU A 145 3.97 7.49 -2.72
N ILE A 146 3.74 8.06 -3.91
CA ILE A 146 4.37 7.60 -5.16
C ILE A 146 5.89 7.63 -5.03
N SER A 147 6.44 8.70 -4.48
CA SER A 147 7.89 8.85 -4.31
C SER A 147 8.48 7.77 -3.39
N VAL A 148 7.77 7.42 -2.30
CA VAL A 148 8.13 6.28 -1.44
C VAL A 148 8.08 4.96 -2.22
N LEU A 149 7.03 4.72 -3.02
CA LEU A 149 6.91 3.50 -3.82
C LEU A 149 7.98 3.36 -4.91
N ARG A 150 8.57 4.48 -5.35
CA ARG A 150 9.67 4.54 -6.33
C ARG A 150 11.05 4.37 -5.73
N ASN A 151 11.20 4.48 -4.40
CA ASN A 151 12.47 4.65 -3.73
C ASN A 151 13.36 3.39 -3.75
N HIS A 152 14.66 3.65 -3.88
CA HIS A 152 15.75 2.68 -3.81
C HIS A 152 16.84 3.07 -2.80
N TYR A 153 16.46 3.84 -1.76
CA TYR A 153 17.35 4.38 -0.74
C TYR A 153 18.26 5.53 -1.22
N GLU A 154 17.82 6.27 -2.25
CA GLU A 154 18.54 7.44 -2.79
C GLU A 154 18.92 8.44 -1.69
N GLY A 155 20.15 8.96 -1.74
CA GLY A 155 20.68 9.92 -0.77
C GLY A 155 21.12 9.30 0.56
N THR A 156 21.15 7.97 0.68
CA THR A 156 21.53 7.27 1.92
C THR A 156 22.77 6.40 1.73
N VAL A 157 23.32 5.90 2.83
CA VAL A 157 24.44 4.93 2.81
C VAL A 157 24.08 3.57 2.20
N TYR A 158 22.81 3.32 1.89
CA TYR A 158 22.34 2.09 1.26
C TYR A 158 22.01 2.23 -0.22
N GLU A 159 22.18 3.44 -0.77
CA GLU A 159 22.12 3.67 -2.22
C GLU A 159 23.21 2.87 -2.93
N THR A 160 22.89 2.34 -4.11
CA THR A 160 23.82 1.58 -4.95
C THR A 160 23.94 2.23 -6.32
N THR A 161 25.14 2.21 -6.89
CA THR A 161 25.38 2.59 -8.29
C THR A 161 24.85 1.51 -9.26
N GLY A 162 24.62 1.86 -10.52
CA GLY A 162 24.06 0.95 -11.51
C GLY A 162 22.55 0.81 -11.41
N ASN A 163 22.03 -0.35 -11.80
CA ASN A 163 20.62 -0.67 -11.68
C ASN A 163 20.26 -0.95 -10.19
N PRO A 164 19.42 -0.11 -9.55
CA PRO A 164 19.10 -0.23 -8.12
C PRO A 164 18.34 -1.51 -7.78
N HIS A 165 17.72 -2.17 -8.75
CA HIS A 165 17.04 -3.45 -8.54
C HIS A 165 18.00 -4.61 -8.24
N ASN A 166 19.31 -4.40 -8.36
CA ASN A 166 20.35 -5.34 -7.95
C ASN A 166 20.82 -5.12 -6.50
N ASN A 167 20.24 -4.16 -5.78
CA ASN A 167 20.62 -3.85 -4.41
C ASN A 167 20.39 -5.07 -3.48
N PRO A 168 21.42 -5.55 -2.76
CA PRO A 168 21.30 -6.75 -1.92
C PRO A 168 20.38 -6.57 -0.71
N LYS A 169 19.99 -5.33 -0.36
CA LYS A 169 19.04 -5.06 0.72
C LYS A 169 17.59 -5.10 0.26
N MET A 170 17.31 -5.31 -1.03
CA MET A 170 15.98 -5.22 -1.63
C MET A 170 15.33 -3.85 -1.39
N THR A 171 15.09 -3.12 -2.48
CA THR A 171 14.54 -1.76 -2.46
C THR A 171 13.01 -1.77 -2.40
N ILE A 172 12.38 -0.61 -2.15
CA ILE A 172 10.90 -0.51 -2.12
C ILE A 172 10.34 -0.79 -3.52
N CYS A 173 10.85 -0.09 -4.54
CA CYS A 173 10.70 -0.53 -5.92
C CYS A 173 11.76 -1.59 -6.24
N SER A 174 11.34 -2.83 -6.45
CA SER A 174 12.21 -4.00 -6.61
C SER A 174 12.06 -4.66 -7.99
N SER A 175 12.99 -5.55 -8.34
CA SER A 175 12.93 -6.33 -9.60
C SER A 175 11.67 -7.20 -9.73
N THR A 176 11.04 -7.56 -8.62
CA THR A 176 9.87 -8.46 -8.58
C THR A 176 8.53 -7.72 -8.55
N ASN A 177 8.51 -6.39 -8.44
CA ASN A 177 7.27 -5.61 -8.47
C ASN A 177 6.47 -5.92 -9.74
N GLN A 178 5.20 -6.26 -9.57
CA GLN A 178 4.25 -6.46 -10.66
C GLN A 178 3.35 -5.24 -10.84
N ASN A 179 3.04 -4.53 -9.75
CA ASN A 179 2.32 -3.27 -9.75
C ASN A 179 2.75 -2.45 -8.52
N GLY A 180 2.63 -1.14 -8.60
CA GLY A 180 2.51 -0.25 -7.44
C GLY A 180 1.24 0.57 -7.56
N PHE A 181 0.61 0.89 -6.43
CA PHE A 181 -0.59 1.72 -6.46
C PHE A 181 -0.72 2.61 -5.23
N VAL A 182 -1.47 3.70 -5.38
CA VAL A 182 -1.97 4.54 -4.29
C VAL A 182 -3.48 4.62 -4.43
N ALA A 183 -4.22 4.17 -3.42
CA ALA A 183 -5.67 4.37 -3.34
C ALA A 183 -5.97 5.68 -2.60
N GLN A 184 -6.63 6.61 -3.28
CA GLN A 184 -7.03 7.90 -2.72
C GLN A 184 -8.55 7.93 -2.57
N LEU A 185 -9.04 8.05 -1.33
CA LEU A 185 -10.47 8.00 -1.00
C LEU A 185 -10.93 9.40 -0.56
N ARG A 186 -11.40 10.22 -1.52
CA ARG A 186 -11.71 11.63 -1.29
C ARG A 186 -13.10 11.82 -0.71
N ASN A 187 -13.18 12.11 0.59
CA ASN A 187 -14.46 12.27 1.32
C ASN A 187 -15.28 13.52 0.92
N TRP A 188 -14.71 14.40 0.10
CA TRP A 188 -15.38 15.60 -0.42
C TRP A 188 -15.98 15.40 -1.81
N LEU A 189 -15.93 14.18 -2.34
CA LEU A 189 -16.52 13.79 -3.62
C LEU A 189 -17.33 12.49 -3.48
N PRO A 190 -18.32 12.24 -4.36
CA PRO A 190 -18.99 10.95 -4.46
C PRO A 190 -18.01 9.81 -4.68
N ALA A 191 -18.32 8.60 -4.21
CA ALA A 191 -17.39 7.48 -4.23
C ALA A 191 -16.92 7.10 -5.65
N GLU A 192 -17.78 7.27 -6.65
CA GLU A 192 -17.57 6.94 -8.06
C GLU A 192 -16.39 7.71 -8.66
N ILE A 193 -16.21 8.96 -8.22
CA ILE A 193 -15.15 9.85 -8.70
C ILE A 193 -14.15 10.20 -7.61
N GLY A 194 -14.54 10.11 -6.34
CA GLY A 194 -13.74 10.40 -5.17
C GLY A 194 -12.75 9.30 -4.85
N SER A 195 -13.09 8.05 -5.17
CA SER A 195 -12.19 6.90 -5.04
C SER A 195 -11.36 6.73 -6.32
N VAL A 196 -10.06 6.98 -6.19
CA VAL A 196 -9.10 6.91 -7.30
C VAL A 196 -7.99 5.93 -6.96
N LEU A 197 -7.77 4.95 -7.82
CA LEU A 197 -6.65 4.03 -7.78
C LEU A 197 -5.57 4.52 -8.75
N TRP A 198 -4.55 5.18 -8.22
CA TRP A 198 -3.35 5.54 -8.99
C TRP A 198 -2.51 4.29 -9.18
N LEU A 199 -2.38 3.77 -10.40
CA LEU A 199 -1.74 2.49 -10.70
C LEU A 199 -0.53 2.68 -11.61
N ALA A 200 0.60 2.13 -11.19
CA ALA A 200 1.80 1.97 -12.01
C ALA A 200 2.03 0.46 -12.27
N PRO A 201 1.80 -0.03 -13.50
CA PRO A 201 2.11 -1.40 -13.86
C PRO A 201 3.61 -1.67 -13.77
N ARG A 202 4.01 -2.90 -13.45
CA ARG A 202 5.41 -3.35 -13.32
C ARG A 202 6.21 -2.63 -12.21
N ARG A 203 7.04 -1.63 -12.55
CA ARG A 203 8.00 -0.99 -11.63
C ARG A 203 7.66 0.49 -11.46
N PRO A 204 7.23 0.93 -10.25
CA PRO A 204 6.91 2.33 -9.98
C PRO A 204 7.98 3.32 -10.44
N CYS A 205 9.26 3.00 -10.28
CA CYS A 205 10.35 3.93 -10.59
C CYS A 205 10.54 4.23 -12.08
N THR A 206 10.00 3.40 -12.96
CA THR A 206 10.11 3.59 -14.41
C THR A 206 8.75 3.77 -15.07
N GLN A 207 7.67 3.98 -14.29
CA GLN A 207 6.30 3.95 -14.80
C GLN A 207 5.47 5.07 -14.19
N PRO A 208 4.64 5.77 -15.00
CA PRO A 208 3.71 6.75 -14.46
C PRO A 208 2.61 6.07 -13.64
N PHE A 209 2.10 6.77 -12.63
CA PHE A 209 0.90 6.37 -11.92
C PHE A 209 -0.33 6.92 -12.65
N ILE A 210 -1.09 6.03 -13.27
CA ILE A 210 -2.30 6.37 -14.04
C ILE A 210 -3.50 6.34 -13.08
N PRO A 211 -4.35 7.38 -13.03
CA PRO A 211 -5.51 7.40 -12.15
C PRO A 211 -6.69 6.59 -12.73
N TRP A 212 -7.10 5.55 -12.01
CA TRP A 212 -8.30 4.76 -12.31
C TRP A 212 -9.42 5.13 -11.34
N TYR A 213 -10.51 5.67 -11.85
CA TYR A 213 -11.68 5.96 -11.03
C TYR A 213 -12.48 4.68 -10.77
N CYS A 214 -12.93 4.47 -9.53
CA CYS A 214 -13.70 3.27 -9.19
C CYS A 214 -15.11 3.27 -9.81
N GLY A 215 -15.62 4.41 -10.29
CA GLY A 215 -16.92 4.52 -10.95
C GLY A 215 -16.90 4.40 -12.48
N ILE A 216 -15.81 3.91 -13.09
CA ILE A 216 -15.80 3.64 -14.53
C ILE A 216 -16.65 2.41 -14.87
N ASP A 217 -17.42 2.49 -15.95
CA ASP A 217 -18.23 1.36 -16.45
C ASP A 217 -17.44 0.40 -17.36
N SER A 218 -16.27 0.82 -17.81
CA SER A 218 -15.40 0.04 -18.70
C SER A 218 -13.95 0.41 -18.52
N ILE A 219 -13.08 -0.56 -18.74
CA ILE A 219 -11.62 -0.37 -18.81
C ILE A 219 -11.18 -0.30 -20.27
N ALA A 220 -10.04 0.36 -20.53
CA ALA A 220 -9.51 0.47 -21.89
C ALA A 220 -9.18 -0.90 -22.51
N GLU A 221 -9.28 -0.99 -23.83
CA GLU A 221 -8.91 -2.19 -24.58
C GLU A 221 -7.46 -2.61 -24.26
N GLY A 222 -7.24 -3.92 -24.09
CA GLY A 222 -5.93 -4.48 -23.73
C GLY A 222 -5.58 -4.44 -22.24
N TYR A 223 -6.39 -3.82 -21.37
CA TYR A 223 -6.16 -3.82 -19.91
C TYR A 223 -6.80 -4.98 -19.16
N ALA A 224 -7.63 -5.79 -19.81
CA ALA A 224 -8.07 -7.07 -19.29
C ALA A 224 -8.14 -8.12 -20.39
N ARG A 225 -8.07 -9.39 -19.95
CA ARG A 225 -8.26 -10.55 -20.81
C ARG A 225 -9.74 -10.79 -21.11
N ASN A 226 -10.59 -10.65 -20.09
CA ASN A 226 -12.04 -10.87 -20.15
C ASN A 226 -12.78 -9.64 -19.59
N ASP A 227 -14.06 -9.49 -19.91
CA ASP A 227 -14.94 -8.55 -19.22
C ASP A 227 -15.13 -8.93 -17.73
N TYR A 228 -15.68 -8.01 -16.94
CA TYR A 228 -15.78 -8.20 -15.49
C TYR A 228 -16.79 -9.30 -15.11
N GLN A 229 -17.83 -9.54 -15.91
CA GLN A 229 -18.81 -10.59 -15.64
C GLN A 229 -18.15 -11.96 -15.79
N THR A 230 -17.48 -12.18 -16.92
CA THR A 230 -16.71 -13.40 -17.19
C THR A 230 -15.63 -13.60 -16.13
N ALA A 231 -14.86 -12.56 -15.78
CA ALA A 231 -13.84 -12.65 -14.74
C ALA A 231 -14.40 -12.99 -13.35
N LEU A 232 -15.63 -12.60 -13.04
CA LEU A 232 -16.30 -12.93 -11.78
C LEU A 232 -16.79 -14.38 -11.77
N GLU A 233 -17.33 -14.87 -12.88
CA GLU A 233 -17.73 -16.27 -13.05
C GLU A 233 -16.52 -17.20 -12.92
N GLU A 234 -15.38 -16.82 -13.48
CA GLU A 234 -14.12 -17.58 -13.47
C GLU A 234 -13.26 -17.34 -12.21
N HIS A 235 -13.70 -16.52 -11.24
CA HIS A 235 -12.82 -16.02 -10.16
C HIS A 235 -12.12 -17.11 -9.33
N PHE A 236 -12.77 -18.27 -9.18
CA PHE A 236 -12.23 -19.42 -8.45
C PHE A 236 -11.71 -20.53 -9.36
N GLU A 237 -11.71 -20.31 -10.67
CA GLU A 237 -11.19 -21.26 -11.65
C GLU A 237 -9.70 -21.01 -11.88
N THR A 238 -8.91 -22.08 -11.91
CA THR A 238 -7.50 -21.96 -12.24
C THR A 238 -7.37 -21.87 -13.75
N THR A 239 -6.98 -20.72 -14.27
CA THR A 239 -6.67 -20.58 -15.69
C THR A 239 -5.24 -21.06 -15.96
N GLU A 240 -5.07 -22.02 -16.88
CA GLU A 240 -3.75 -22.62 -17.18
C GLU A 240 -2.73 -21.59 -17.71
N ASN A 241 -3.21 -20.47 -18.24
CA ASN A 241 -2.42 -19.48 -18.97
C ASN A 241 -2.23 -18.16 -18.21
N ILE A 242 -2.26 -18.15 -16.87
CA ILE A 242 -2.10 -16.91 -16.07
C ILE A 242 -0.72 -16.26 -16.21
N TYR A 243 0.30 -17.02 -16.62
CA TYR A 243 1.67 -16.53 -16.82
C TYR A 243 2.05 -16.39 -18.30
N GLU A 244 1.10 -16.59 -19.21
CA GLU A 244 1.37 -16.50 -20.65
C GLU A 244 1.62 -15.05 -21.07
N HIS A 245 2.65 -14.85 -21.89
CA HIS A 245 2.89 -13.58 -22.55
C HIS A 245 1.87 -13.37 -23.67
N VAL A 246 0.97 -12.41 -23.49
CA VAL A 246 -0.09 -12.09 -24.45
C VAL A 246 0.17 -10.69 -25.00
N PRO A 247 0.80 -10.54 -26.19
CA PRO A 247 1.26 -9.23 -26.69
C PRO A 247 0.16 -8.17 -26.86
N THR A 248 -1.11 -8.59 -26.95
CA THR A 248 -2.26 -7.67 -27.04
C THR A 248 -2.64 -7.06 -25.69
N LEU A 249 -2.12 -7.58 -24.57
CA LEU A 249 -2.36 -7.01 -23.26
C LEU A 249 -1.33 -5.92 -22.94
N ALA A 250 -1.84 -4.75 -22.56
CA ALA A 250 -1.03 -3.56 -22.27
C ALA A 250 0.04 -3.79 -21.21
N PHE A 251 -0.20 -4.71 -20.26
CA PHE A 251 0.76 -5.09 -19.21
C PHE A 251 2.15 -5.42 -19.76
N TRP A 252 2.21 -6.15 -20.88
CA TRP A 252 3.48 -6.60 -21.43
C TRP A 252 4.31 -5.47 -22.05
N ALA A 253 3.67 -4.43 -22.60
CA ALA A 253 4.38 -3.23 -23.02
C ALA A 253 5.08 -2.54 -21.82
N PHE A 254 4.43 -2.51 -20.65
CA PHE A 254 5.06 -1.97 -19.43
C PHE A 254 6.21 -2.84 -18.92
N VAL A 255 6.11 -4.17 -19.06
CA VAL A 255 7.20 -5.10 -18.74
C VAL A 255 8.40 -4.87 -19.65
N GLU A 256 8.19 -4.90 -20.96
CA GLU A 256 9.23 -4.70 -21.97
C GLU A 256 9.93 -3.34 -21.79
N PHE A 257 9.15 -2.28 -21.57
CA PHE A 257 9.70 -0.96 -21.29
C PHE A 257 10.57 -0.96 -20.03
N ALA A 258 10.04 -1.44 -18.90
CA ALA A 258 10.76 -1.45 -17.62
C ALA A 258 12.03 -2.31 -17.65
N ASP A 259 12.03 -3.41 -18.41
CA ASP A 259 13.21 -4.26 -18.58
C ASP A 259 14.21 -3.65 -19.55
N SER A 260 13.76 -2.93 -20.59
CA SER A 260 14.65 -2.12 -21.44
C SER A 260 15.39 -1.05 -20.63
N ILE A 261 14.69 -0.33 -19.74
CA ILE A 261 15.33 0.63 -18.82
C ILE A 261 16.30 -0.09 -17.88
N GLY A 262 15.93 -1.26 -17.36
CA GLY A 262 16.79 -2.04 -16.48
C GLY A 262 18.13 -2.46 -17.10
N ASN A 263 18.17 -2.69 -18.42
CA ASN A 263 19.39 -3.10 -19.14
C ASN A 263 20.41 -1.96 -19.28
N ASP A 264 19.97 -0.71 -19.26
CA ASP A 264 20.83 0.48 -19.38
C ASP A 264 20.37 1.61 -18.43
N TYR A 265 20.20 1.23 -17.15
CA TYR A 265 19.49 2.06 -16.18
C TYR A 265 20.12 3.44 -16.01
N GLU A 266 21.45 3.52 -15.83
CA GLU A 266 22.14 4.77 -15.55
C GLU A 266 22.01 5.79 -16.69
N ASN A 267 21.99 5.34 -17.94
CA ASN A 267 21.92 6.22 -19.09
C ASN A 267 20.48 6.60 -19.46
N THR A 268 19.49 5.80 -19.06
CA THR A 268 18.09 5.99 -19.48
C THR A 268 17.20 6.60 -18.40
N ILE A 269 17.51 6.37 -17.12
CA ILE A 269 16.60 6.73 -16.02
C ILE A 269 16.37 8.25 -15.90
N VAL A 270 17.36 9.09 -16.22
CA VAL A 270 17.23 10.55 -16.12
C VAL A 270 16.15 11.05 -17.09
N GLU A 271 16.24 10.65 -18.36
CA GLU A 271 15.25 11.02 -19.38
C GLU A 271 13.86 10.45 -19.05
N VAL A 272 13.80 9.19 -18.60
CA VAL A 272 12.54 8.54 -18.20
C VAL A 272 11.88 9.30 -17.06
N ASN A 273 12.64 9.63 -16.02
CA ASN A 273 12.16 10.40 -14.88
C ASN A 273 11.67 11.79 -15.34
N GLU A 274 12.46 12.52 -16.12
CA GLU A 274 12.06 13.83 -16.63
C GLU A 274 10.73 13.76 -17.40
N ASN A 275 10.57 12.79 -18.31
CA ASN A 275 9.34 12.62 -19.09
C ASN A 275 8.14 12.18 -18.25
N ILE A 276 8.32 11.20 -17.35
CA ILE A 276 7.26 10.71 -16.46
C ILE A 276 6.82 11.81 -15.50
N TYR A 277 7.76 12.37 -14.74
CA TYR A 277 7.47 13.34 -13.69
C TYR A 277 7.01 14.68 -14.25
N THR A 278 7.65 15.19 -15.29
CA THR A 278 7.46 16.58 -15.73
C THR A 278 6.35 16.70 -16.77
N TYR A 279 6.23 15.72 -17.66
CA TYR A 279 5.26 15.82 -18.74
C TYR A 279 3.99 15.06 -18.42
N PHE A 280 4.08 13.75 -18.17
CA PHE A 280 2.89 12.91 -18.13
C PHE A 280 2.11 13.05 -16.81
N GLU A 281 2.78 12.90 -15.66
CA GLU A 281 2.10 12.95 -14.37
C GLU A 281 1.57 14.34 -14.03
N GLN A 282 2.31 15.41 -14.38
CA GLN A 282 1.81 16.78 -14.19
C GLN A 282 0.51 17.04 -14.96
N ILE A 283 0.40 16.54 -16.20
CA ILE A 283 -0.84 16.61 -16.97
C ILE A 283 -1.95 15.83 -16.27
N LEU A 284 -1.69 14.57 -15.87
CA LEU A 284 -2.69 13.75 -15.18
C LEU A 284 -3.19 14.38 -13.88
N PHE A 285 -2.29 14.95 -13.06
CA PHE A 285 -2.66 15.64 -11.84
C PHE A 285 -3.46 16.94 -12.12
N ALA A 286 -3.11 17.69 -13.17
CA ALA A 286 -3.87 18.86 -13.59
C ALA A 286 -5.28 18.49 -14.11
N ASP A 287 -5.39 17.39 -14.85
CA ASP A 287 -6.66 16.87 -15.36
C ASP A 287 -7.58 16.41 -14.21
N GLN A 288 -7.03 15.80 -13.16
CA GLN A 288 -7.79 15.43 -11.95
C GLN A 288 -8.44 16.64 -11.28
N ALA A 289 -7.70 17.75 -11.16
CA ALA A 289 -8.23 18.98 -10.57
C ALA A 289 -9.37 19.57 -11.43
N SER A 290 -9.24 19.46 -12.75
CA SER A 290 -10.23 19.92 -13.72
C SER A 290 -11.50 19.07 -13.69
N LEU A 291 -11.37 17.74 -13.64
CA LEU A 291 -12.50 16.80 -13.53
C LEU A 291 -13.29 17.01 -12.24
N GLY A 292 -12.60 17.17 -11.10
CA GLY A 292 -13.24 17.47 -9.83
C GLY A 292 -14.06 18.77 -9.88
N SER A 293 -13.52 19.80 -10.53
CA SER A 293 -14.19 21.10 -10.68
C SER A 293 -15.41 21.03 -11.61
N ALA A 294 -15.32 20.30 -12.72
CA ALA A 294 -16.42 20.18 -13.69
C ALA A 294 -17.62 19.42 -13.11
N MET A 295 -17.40 18.41 -12.28
CA MET A 295 -18.45 17.53 -11.77
C MET A 295 -19.18 18.06 -10.54
N GLN A 296 -18.61 19.03 -9.81
CA GLN A 296 -19.34 19.77 -8.77
C GLN A 296 -20.57 20.50 -9.33
N TYR A 297 -20.63 20.77 -10.64
CA TYR A 297 -21.77 21.41 -11.31
C TYR A 297 -22.82 20.43 -11.87
N VAL A 298 -22.56 19.12 -11.82
CA VAL A 298 -23.39 18.09 -12.50
C VAL A 298 -24.20 17.24 -11.50
N LEU A 299 -23.80 17.21 -10.23
CA LEU A 299 -24.45 16.38 -9.22
C LEU A 299 -25.44 17.20 -8.37
N PRO A 300 -26.71 16.77 -8.23
CA PRO A 300 -27.71 17.52 -7.48
C PRO A 300 -27.38 17.59 -5.98
N ASP A 301 -27.60 18.76 -5.39
CA ASP A 301 -27.29 19.16 -3.99
C ASP A 301 -27.81 18.20 -2.89
N GLU A 302 -28.75 17.31 -3.21
CA GLU A 302 -29.50 16.55 -2.20
C GLU A 302 -28.78 15.28 -1.68
N THR A 303 -27.70 14.82 -2.32
CA THR A 303 -26.96 13.62 -1.88
C THR A 303 -25.70 13.91 -1.06
N TYR A 304 -25.21 15.16 -1.05
CA TYR A 304 -23.99 15.54 -0.33
C TYR A 304 -24.17 16.93 0.31
N PRO A 305 -24.57 17.02 1.59
CA PRO A 305 -24.78 18.32 2.23
C PRO A 305 -23.46 19.12 2.27
N ASN A 306 -23.41 20.21 1.50
CA ASN A 306 -22.36 21.24 1.46
C ASN A 306 -20.93 20.78 1.11
N SER A 307 -20.72 20.38 -0.15
CA SER A 307 -19.38 20.35 -0.78
C SER A 307 -18.69 21.73 -0.84
N SER A 308 -19.46 22.82 -0.69
CA SER A 308 -18.98 24.22 -0.70
C SER A 308 -18.18 24.63 0.55
N THR A 309 -18.14 23.81 1.61
CA THR A 309 -17.43 24.14 2.86
C THR A 309 -16.15 23.35 3.10
N ARG A 310 -15.90 22.29 2.32
CA ARG A 310 -14.64 21.54 2.36
C ARG A 310 -13.82 21.90 1.14
N ALA A 311 -13.06 22.99 1.25
CA ALA A 311 -12.00 23.26 0.28
C ALA A 311 -11.11 22.02 0.19
N PRO A 312 -10.66 21.61 -1.02
CA PRO A 312 -9.69 20.54 -1.14
C PRO A 312 -8.49 20.89 -0.24
N PRO A 313 -7.99 19.97 0.60
CA PRO A 313 -6.74 20.22 1.29
C PRO A 313 -5.69 20.58 0.24
N THR A 314 -4.94 21.66 0.48
CA THR A 314 -3.84 22.07 -0.39
C THR A 314 -2.91 20.88 -0.59
N LEU A 315 -2.84 20.38 -1.83
CA LEU A 315 -1.94 19.33 -2.29
C LEU A 315 -0.47 19.74 -2.14
#